data_AF-A0A349PZR0-F1
#
_entry.id   AF-A0A349PZR0-F1
#
_cell.length_a   1.000
_cell.length_b   1.000
_cell.length_c   1.000
_cell.angle_alpha   90.00
_cell.angle_beta   90.00
_cell.angle_gamma   90.00
#
_symmetry.space_group_name_H-M   'P 1'
#
loop_
_entity.id
_entity.type
_entity.pdbx_description
1 polymer ?
#
loop_
_entity_poly.entity_id
_entity_poly.type
_entity_poly.pdbx_seq_one_letter_code
_entity_poly.pdbx_strand_id
1 'polypeptide(L)'
;MENYNSIISFFKKYIGGIFLVLVGLFCSYYFIYSPVEAIKLGNTINYSFKGILIGPALFVVGIYILAFTKGGKFSIQELSDIEKRLFYFALILGFAIGFFALYFVKQTLENYGYDTSNL
;
A
#
# COMPACT_ATOMS: atom_id res chain seq x y z
N MET A 1 23.49 -27.97 3.64
CA MET A 1 23.26 -26.72 2.86
C MET A 1 21.79 -26.32 2.76
N GLU A 2 20.82 -27.25 2.86
CA GLU A 2 19.37 -26.94 2.80
C GLU A 2 18.88 -26.01 3.93
N ASN A 3 19.41 -26.16 5.15
CA ASN A 3 18.94 -25.40 6.31
C ASN A 3 19.32 -23.90 6.25
N TYR A 4 20.45 -23.57 5.64
CA TYR A 4 20.91 -22.18 5.48
C TYR A 4 20.06 -21.41 4.46
N ASN A 5 19.68 -22.07 3.36
CA ASN A 5 18.83 -21.47 2.33
C ASN A 5 17.40 -21.23 2.84
N SER A 6 16.88 -22.12 3.68
CA SER A 6 15.58 -21.96 4.35
C SER A 6 15.54 -20.72 5.26
N ILE A 7 16.59 -20.51 6.05
CA ILE A 7 16.70 -19.35 6.96
C ILE A 7 16.77 -18.05 6.17
N ILE A 8 17.62 -17.96 5.15
CA ILE A 8 17.72 -16.73 4.31
C ILE A 8 16.39 -16.41 3.64
N SER A 9 15.73 -17.44 3.10
CA SER A 9 14.44 -17.35 2.43
C SER A 9 13.33 -16.85 3.38
N PHE A 10 13.34 -17.31 4.63
CA PHE A 10 12.49 -16.79 5.70
C PHE A 10 12.78 -15.31 5.97
N PHE A 11 14.02 -14.94 6.28
CA PHE A 11 14.37 -13.55 6.57
C PHE A 11 14.01 -12.58 5.44
N LYS A 12 14.27 -12.96 4.18
CA LYS A 12 13.89 -12.18 3.01
C LYS A 12 12.39 -11.88 2.97
N LYS A 13 11.55 -12.89 3.21
CA LYS A 13 10.08 -12.74 3.26
C LYS A 13 9.67 -11.69 4.29
N TYR A 14 10.14 -11.82 5.54
CA TYR A 14 9.74 -10.92 6.62
C TYR A 14 10.28 -9.52 6.41
N ILE A 15 11.54 -9.38 6.02
CA ILE A 15 12.14 -8.06 5.76
C ILE A 15 11.40 -7.35 4.62
N GLY A 16 11.20 -8.01 3.48
CA GLY A 16 10.50 -7.40 2.34
C GLY A 16 9.04 -7.10 2.64
N GLY A 17 8.33 -8.02 3.29
CA GLY A 17 6.93 -7.83 3.67
C GLY A 17 6.75 -6.71 4.70
N ILE A 18 7.55 -6.69 5.77
CA ILE A 18 7.54 -5.63 6.79
C ILE A 18 7.92 -4.29 6.16
N PHE A 19 8.94 -4.26 5.32
CA PHE A 19 9.34 -3.04 4.62
C PHE A 19 8.18 -2.46 3.80
N LEU A 20 7.50 -3.28 2.99
CA LEU A 20 6.35 -2.80 2.20
C LEU A 20 5.19 -2.35 3.07
N VAL A 21 4.91 -3.03 4.18
CA VAL A 21 3.90 -2.60 5.16
C VAL A 21 4.25 -1.22 5.73
N LEU A 22 5.49 -1.03 6.18
CA LEU A 22 5.95 0.24 6.75
C LEU A 22 5.93 1.38 5.72
N VAL A 23 6.41 1.12 4.50
CA VAL A 23 6.35 2.11 3.41
C VAL A 23 4.90 2.44 3.05
N GLY A 24 4.02 1.42 2.98
CA GLY A 24 2.59 1.63 2.72
C GLY A 24 1.91 2.48 3.78
N LEU A 25 2.21 2.22 5.07
CA LEU A 25 1.72 3.02 6.20
C LEU A 25 2.28 4.45 6.15
N PHE A 26 3.57 4.61 5.91
CA PHE A 26 4.22 5.92 5.81
C PHE A 26 3.63 6.75 4.66
N CYS A 27 3.47 6.16 3.47
CA CYS A 27 2.83 6.81 2.33
C CYS A 27 1.37 7.16 2.64
N SER A 28 0.61 6.27 3.26
CA SER A 28 -0.79 6.55 3.62
C SER A 28 -0.87 7.68 4.66
N TYR A 29 0.04 7.71 5.63
CA TYR A 29 0.11 8.82 6.58
C TYR A 29 0.43 10.15 5.89
N TYR A 30 1.47 10.18 5.05
CA TYR A 30 1.94 11.41 4.43
C TYR A 30 1.02 11.96 3.33
N PHE A 31 0.37 11.08 2.56
CA PHE A 31 -0.46 11.49 1.41
C PHE A 31 -1.96 11.49 1.68
N ILE A 32 -2.44 10.85 2.75
CA ILE A 32 -3.87 10.82 3.09
C ILE A 32 -4.10 11.53 4.42
N TYR A 33 -3.54 11.01 5.52
CA TYR A 33 -3.88 11.50 6.86
C TYR A 33 -3.37 12.93 7.12
N SER A 34 -2.07 13.17 6.91
CA SER A 34 -1.44 14.47 7.16
C SER A 34 -2.09 15.60 6.36
N PRO A 35 -2.39 15.43 5.05
CA PRO A 35 -3.16 16.40 4.30
C PRO A 35 -4.57 16.62 4.88
N VAL A 36 -5.32 15.56 5.16
CA VAL A 36 -6.67 15.69 5.74
C VAL A 36 -6.67 16.50 7.04
N GLU A 37 -5.70 16.28 7.93
CA GLU A 37 -5.57 17.07 9.16
C GLU A 37 -5.15 18.52 8.89
N ALA A 38 -4.26 18.75 7.91
CA ALA A 38 -3.85 20.11 7.54
C ALA A 38 -5.02 20.95 6.98
N ILE A 39 -5.91 20.36 6.17
CA ILE A 39 -7.16 21.01 5.70
C ILE A 39 -8.03 21.43 6.88
N LYS A 40 -8.22 20.53 7.86
CA LYS A 40 -9.09 20.81 9.01
C LYS A 40 -8.60 22.00 9.84
N LEU A 41 -7.30 22.26 9.81
CA LEU A 41 -6.65 23.40 10.47
C LEU A 41 -6.63 24.68 9.60
N GLY A 42 -7.17 24.63 8.39
CA GLY A 42 -7.22 25.76 7.45
C GLY A 42 -5.90 26.00 6.69
N ASN A 43 -4.99 25.04 6.68
CA ASN A 43 -3.72 25.17 5.96
C ASN A 43 -3.88 24.84 4.48
N THR A 44 -3.04 25.43 3.64
CA THR A 44 -2.88 25.02 2.24
C THR A 44 -2.01 23.77 2.17
N ILE A 45 -2.34 22.87 1.24
CA ILE A 45 -1.64 21.58 1.13
C ILE A 45 -1.52 21.14 -0.32
N ASN A 46 -0.45 20.38 -0.54
CA ASN A 46 -0.15 19.74 -1.80
C ASN A 46 -0.57 18.27 -1.72
N TYR A 47 -1.53 17.86 -2.54
CA TYR A 47 -1.99 16.48 -2.63
C TYR A 47 -1.33 15.75 -3.81
N SER A 48 -1.21 14.44 -3.70
CA SER A 48 -0.70 13.59 -4.78
C SER A 48 -1.61 12.38 -4.97
N PHE A 49 -2.36 12.37 -6.07
CA PHE A 49 -3.19 11.24 -6.50
C PHE A 49 -2.42 9.92 -6.46
N LYS A 50 -1.18 9.93 -6.97
CA LYS A 50 -0.30 8.76 -7.00
C LYS A 50 0.02 8.26 -5.60
N GLY A 51 0.28 9.18 -4.66
CA GLY A 51 0.59 8.84 -3.28
C GLY A 51 -0.59 8.21 -2.53
N ILE A 52 -1.80 8.73 -2.77
CA ILE A 52 -3.04 8.22 -2.19
C ILE A 52 -3.36 6.80 -2.67
N LEU A 53 -3.11 6.48 -3.94
CA LEU A 53 -3.32 5.14 -4.47
C LEU A 53 -2.23 4.14 -4.06
N ILE A 54 -0.96 4.56 -4.11
CA ILE A 54 0.19 3.66 -3.91
C ILE A 54 0.30 3.20 -2.46
N GLY A 55 0.04 4.08 -1.47
CA GLY A 55 0.19 3.74 -0.06
C GLY A 55 -0.62 2.49 0.36
N PRO A 56 -1.95 2.49 0.15
CA PRO A 56 -2.79 1.33 0.44
C PRO A 56 -2.41 0.08 -0.36
N ALA A 57 -2.04 0.23 -1.63
CA ALA A 57 -1.60 -0.89 -2.46
C ALA A 57 -0.34 -1.57 -1.90
N LEU A 58 0.68 -0.79 -1.52
CA LEU A 58 1.91 -1.31 -0.91
C LEU A 58 1.63 -2.00 0.43
N PHE A 59 0.74 -1.44 1.24
CA PHE A 59 0.33 -2.05 2.50
C PHE A 59 -0.29 -3.43 2.29
N VAL A 60 -1.29 -3.54 1.40
CA VAL A 60 -1.97 -4.82 1.13
C VAL A 60 -1.01 -5.84 0.51
N VAL A 61 -0.14 -5.43 -0.42
CA VAL A 61 0.89 -6.31 -1.00
C VAL A 61 1.88 -6.77 0.07
N GLY A 62 2.31 -5.90 0.97
CA GLY A 62 3.18 -6.26 2.09
C GLY A 62 2.55 -7.32 3.00
N ILE A 63 1.28 -7.16 3.35
CA ILE A 63 0.51 -8.18 4.11
C ILE A 63 0.41 -9.48 3.32
N TYR A 64 0.14 -9.41 2.01
CA TYR A 64 0.09 -10.61 1.17
C TYR A 64 1.41 -11.39 1.20
N ILE A 65 2.55 -10.68 1.08
CA ILE A 65 3.87 -11.30 1.14
C ILE A 65 4.05 -12.01 2.48
N LEU A 66 3.75 -11.34 3.60
CA LEU A 66 3.89 -11.93 4.94
C LEU A 66 2.98 -13.14 5.17
N ALA A 67 1.73 -13.08 4.71
CA ALA A 67 0.73 -14.11 5.00
C ALA A 67 0.79 -15.31 4.04
N PHE A 68 0.96 -15.07 2.73
CA PHE A 68 0.66 -16.08 1.72
C PHE A 68 1.87 -16.60 0.94
N THR A 69 2.99 -15.86 0.88
CA THR A 69 4.16 -16.34 0.13
C THR A 69 4.96 -17.37 0.93
N LYS A 70 5.40 -18.43 0.25
CA LYS A 70 6.38 -19.37 0.80
C LYS A 70 7.79 -18.97 0.34
N GLY A 71 8.66 -18.73 1.32
CA GLY A 71 10.10 -18.61 1.08
C GLY A 71 10.59 -17.31 0.42
N GLY A 72 9.89 -16.19 0.61
CA GLY A 72 10.41 -14.88 0.18
C GLY A 72 10.58 -14.75 -1.33
N LYS A 73 9.69 -15.41 -2.09
CA LYS A 73 9.60 -15.28 -3.54
C LYS A 73 8.96 -13.94 -3.88
N PHE A 74 9.71 -13.08 -4.55
CA PHE A 74 9.24 -11.75 -4.97
C PHE A 74 8.91 -11.69 -6.47
N SER A 75 9.38 -12.65 -7.27
CA SER A 75 9.05 -12.72 -8.69
C SER A 75 7.72 -13.45 -8.88
N ILE A 76 6.81 -12.85 -9.66
CA ILE A 76 5.54 -13.47 -10.05
C ILE A 76 5.77 -14.83 -10.74
N GLN A 77 6.89 -14.99 -11.44
CA GLN A 77 7.23 -16.21 -12.18
C GLN A 77 7.49 -17.40 -11.24
N GLU A 78 7.93 -17.15 -10.00
CA GLU A 78 8.28 -18.17 -9.01
C GLU A 78 7.08 -18.63 -8.17
N LEU A 79 5.96 -17.91 -8.25
CA LEU A 79 4.74 -18.19 -7.51
C LEU A 79 3.98 -19.36 -8.16
N SER A 80 3.37 -20.20 -7.32
CA SER A 80 2.38 -21.18 -7.75
C SER A 80 1.12 -20.50 -8.30
N ASP A 81 0.29 -21.22 -9.06
CA ASP A 81 -0.92 -20.64 -9.67
C ASP A 81 -1.91 -20.07 -8.63
N ILE A 82 -2.00 -20.68 -7.46
CA ILE A 82 -2.83 -20.20 -6.35
C ILE A 82 -2.24 -18.91 -5.77
N GLU A 83 -0.93 -18.89 -5.52
CA GLU A 83 -0.23 -17.69 -5.02
C GLU A 83 -0.35 -16.52 -6.02
N LYS A 84 -0.23 -16.78 -7.33
CA LYS A 84 -0.45 -15.75 -8.38
C LYS A 84 -1.85 -15.16 -8.32
N ARG A 85 -2.89 -15.99 -8.22
CA ARG A 85 -4.28 -15.53 -8.10
C ARG A 85 -4.49 -14.68 -6.85
N LEU A 86 -3.95 -15.12 -5.71
CA LEU A 86 -4.00 -14.37 -4.46
C LEU A 86 -3.23 -13.05 -4.55
N PHE A 87 -2.08 -13.02 -5.22
CA PHE A 87 -1.33 -11.80 -5.48
C PHE A 87 -2.13 -10.80 -6.31
N TYR A 88 -2.73 -11.24 -7.42
CA TYR A 88 -3.57 -10.35 -8.24
C TYR A 88 -4.79 -9.85 -7.47
N PHE A 89 -5.42 -10.71 -6.67
CA PHE A 89 -6.52 -10.31 -5.80
C PHE A 89 -6.07 -9.26 -4.78
N ALA A 90 -4.93 -9.47 -4.12
CA ALA A 90 -4.35 -8.50 -3.18
C ALA A 90 -4.01 -7.17 -3.86
N LEU A 91 -3.50 -7.21 -5.09
CA LEU A 91 -3.21 -6.01 -5.87
C LEU A 91 -4.48 -5.23 -6.20
N ILE A 92 -5.51 -5.90 -6.71
CA ILE A 92 -6.81 -5.29 -7.02
C ILE A 92 -7.45 -4.71 -5.75
N LEU A 93 -7.41 -5.46 -4.64
CA LEU A 93 -7.91 -5.00 -3.34
C LEU A 93 -7.16 -3.75 -2.86
N GLY A 94 -5.82 -3.75 -2.98
CA GLY A 94 -4.98 -2.61 -2.63
C GLY A 94 -5.35 -1.34 -3.40
N PHE A 95 -5.55 -1.46 -4.71
CA PHE A 95 -6.01 -0.33 -5.53
C PHE A 95 -7.45 0.07 -5.21
N ALA A 96 -8.36 -0.87 -4.96
CA ALA A 96 -9.73 -0.55 -4.56
C ALA A 96 -9.77 0.26 -3.26
N ILE A 97 -8.96 -0.11 -2.26
CA ILE A 97 -8.79 0.68 -1.03
C ILE A 97 -8.18 2.04 -1.34
N GLY A 98 -7.19 2.11 -2.23
CA GLY A 98 -6.62 3.37 -2.72
C GLY A 98 -7.66 4.30 -3.33
N PHE A 99 -8.53 3.80 -4.21
CA PHE A 99 -9.61 4.58 -4.80
C PHE A 99 -10.65 5.03 -3.78
N PHE A 100 -10.95 4.18 -2.79
CA PHE A 100 -11.83 4.57 -1.69
C PHE A 100 -11.21 5.68 -0.84
N ALA A 101 -9.91 5.60 -0.55
CA ALA A 101 -9.18 6.65 0.15
C ALA A 101 -9.13 7.96 -0.65
N LEU A 102 -8.95 7.87 -1.97
CA LEU A 102 -9.02 9.03 -2.86
C LEU A 102 -10.40 9.69 -2.81
N TYR A 103 -11.47 8.90 -2.92
CA TYR A 103 -12.83 9.40 -2.81
C TYR A 103 -13.06 10.09 -1.46
N PHE A 104 -12.58 9.49 -0.37
CA PHE A 104 -12.66 10.08 0.97
C PHE A 104 -11.90 11.41 1.08
N VAL A 105 -10.67 11.49 0.56
CA VAL A 105 -9.87 12.73 0.56
C VAL A 105 -10.56 13.80 -0.28
N LYS A 106 -11.07 13.45 -1.46
CA LYS A 106 -11.80 14.36 -2.36
C LYS A 106 -13.04 14.93 -1.68
N GLN A 107 -13.88 14.07 -1.09
CA GLN A 107 -15.06 14.49 -0.34
C GLN A 107 -14.70 15.41 0.85
N THR A 108 -13.61 15.09 1.55
CA THR A 108 -13.13 15.94 2.63
C THR A 108 -12.75 17.33 2.11
N LEU A 109 -11.95 17.41 1.05
CA LEU A 109 -11.55 18.68 0.44
C LEU A 109 -12.75 19.53 0.02
N GLU A 110 -13.73 18.93 -0.66
CA GLU A 110 -14.95 19.61 -1.11
C GLU A 110 -15.75 20.19 0.07
N ASN A 111 -15.89 19.42 1.16
CA ASN A 111 -16.59 19.86 2.36
C ASN A 111 -15.94 21.07 3.06
N TYR A 112 -14.62 21.25 2.90
CA TYR A 112 -13.89 22.40 3.42
C TYR A 112 -13.69 23.51 2.38
N GLY A 113 -14.32 23.41 1.19
CA GLY A 113 -14.31 24.47 0.17
C GLY A 113 -13.07 24.50 -0.72
N TYR A 114 -12.28 23.42 -0.77
CA TYR A 114 -11.09 23.32 -1.62
C TYR A 114 -11.44 22.77 -3.01
N ASP A 115 -10.75 23.26 -4.05
CA ASP A 115 -10.88 22.78 -5.43
C ASP A 115 -10.18 21.43 -5.63
N THR A 116 -10.95 20.44 -6.07
CA THR A 116 -10.55 19.05 -6.31
C THR A 116 -10.41 18.70 -7.78
N SER A 117 -10.52 19.67 -8.70
CA SER A 117 -10.43 19.46 -10.15
C SER A 117 -9.10 18.85 -10.62
N ASN A 118 -8.04 18.97 -9.81
CA ASN A 118 -6.69 18.43 -10.09
C ASN A 118 -6.38 17.10 -9.37
N LEU A 119 -7.37 16.46 -8.72
CA LEU A 119 -7.30 15.12 -8.10
C LEU A 119 -7.93 14.04 -8.97
#